data_AF-A0AAU6Q2F2-F1
#
_entry.id   AF-A0AAU6Q2F2-F1
#
_cell.length_a   1.000
_cell.length_b   1.000
_cell.length_c   1.000
_cell.angle_alpha   90.00
_cell.angle_beta   90.00
_cell.angle_gamma   90.00
#
_symmetry.space_group_name_H-M   'P 1'
#
loop_
_entity.id
_entity.type
_entity.pdbx_description
1 polymer ?
#
loop_
_entity_poly.entity_id
_entity_poly.type
_entity_poly.pdbx_seq_one_letter_code
_entity_poly.pdbx_strand_id
1 'polypeptide(L)'
;MPRRWLSADPDRWRTRAVRMLLVYAALALTLLSARYATREVRPELLDARRQESELTQERDTRELRVQSLLSETQVQNWALRNGMIRFAEAPKTSRDLGGQTLPTPPQPPAERLKVKIQWN
;
A
#
# COMPACT_ATOMS: atom_id res chain seq x y z
N MET A 1 -75.04 4.83 -41.85
CA MET A 1 -73.57 4.58 -41.86
C MET A 1 -72.96 5.18 -40.60
N PRO A 2 -72.37 4.39 -39.69
CA PRO A 2 -71.87 4.90 -38.41
C PRO A 2 -70.40 5.29 -38.49
N ARG A 3 -70.05 6.55 -38.19
CA ARG A 3 -68.69 6.97 -37.86
C ARG A 3 -68.54 7.00 -36.33
N ARG A 4 -68.12 5.89 -35.75
CA ARG A 4 -67.92 5.66 -34.30
C ARG A 4 -66.43 5.66 -33.90
N TRP A 5 -65.59 6.46 -34.55
CA TRP A 5 -64.13 6.29 -34.45
C TRP A 5 -63.43 7.15 -33.38
N LEU A 6 -64.13 8.02 -32.65
CA LEU A 6 -63.47 8.97 -31.75
C LEU A 6 -64.28 9.24 -30.46
N SER A 7 -64.76 8.20 -29.80
CA SER A 7 -65.08 8.31 -28.37
C SER A 7 -63.76 8.14 -27.60
N ALA A 8 -62.96 9.21 -27.54
CA ALA A 8 -61.82 9.26 -26.64
C ALA A 8 -62.38 9.27 -25.22
N ASP A 9 -62.55 8.08 -24.66
CA ASP A 9 -63.08 7.85 -23.32
C ASP A 9 -62.19 8.62 -22.31
N PRO A 10 -62.67 9.74 -21.75
CA PRO A 10 -61.81 10.72 -21.08
C PRO A 10 -61.15 10.12 -19.83
N ASP A 11 -61.83 9.19 -19.16
CA ASP A 11 -61.28 8.51 -17.98
C ASP A 11 -60.15 7.54 -18.32
N ARG A 12 -60.18 6.89 -19.50
CA ARG A 12 -59.06 6.05 -19.95
C ARG A 12 -57.84 6.88 -20.27
N TRP A 13 -58.03 8.05 -20.88
CA TRP A 13 -56.96 9.00 -21.17
C TRP A 13 -56.34 9.57 -19.89
N ARG A 14 -57.18 9.97 -18.91
CA ARG A 14 -56.72 10.43 -17.60
C ARG A 14 -55.93 9.36 -16.87
N THR A 15 -56.43 8.13 -16.83
CA THR A 15 -55.74 7.00 -16.17
C THR A 15 -54.37 6.74 -16.81
N ARG A 16 -54.28 6.77 -18.14
CA ARG A 16 -53.03 6.58 -18.87
C ARG A 16 -52.04 7.72 -18.64
N ALA A 17 -52.53 8.96 -18.63
CA ALA A 17 -51.72 10.16 -18.34
C ALA A 17 -51.15 10.13 -16.91
N VAL A 18 -51.99 9.82 -15.91
CA VAL A 18 -51.55 9.68 -14.51
C VAL A 18 -50.52 8.57 -14.37
N ARG A 19 -50.75 7.42 -15.02
CA ARG A 19 -49.79 6.31 -15.00
C ARG A 19 -48.45 6.70 -15.60
N MET A 20 -48.44 7.39 -16.73
CA MET A 20 -47.18 7.87 -17.33
C MET A 20 -46.50 8.92 -16.45
N LEU A 21 -47.25 9.86 -15.89
CA LEU A 21 -46.72 10.86 -14.97
C LEU A 21 -46.07 10.23 -13.75
N LEU A 22 -46.70 9.22 -13.15
CA LEU A 22 -46.12 8.47 -12.04
C LEU A 22 -44.84 7.73 -12.43
N VAL A 23 -44.80 7.11 -13.61
CA VAL A 23 -43.58 6.46 -14.12
C VAL A 23 -42.46 7.47 -14.30
N TYR A 24 -42.73 8.63 -14.90
CA TYR A 24 -41.73 9.67 -15.06
C TYR A 24 -41.29 10.27 -13.74
N ALA A 25 -42.21 10.47 -12.78
CA ALA A 25 -41.88 10.94 -11.44
C ALA A 25 -40.99 9.93 -10.70
N ALA A 26 -41.32 8.63 -10.78
CA ALA A 26 -40.49 7.57 -10.22
C ALA A 26 -39.09 7.55 -10.87
N LEU A 27 -39.02 7.69 -12.20
CA LEU A 27 -37.76 7.72 -12.93
C LEU A 27 -36.90 8.96 -12.60
N ALA A 28 -37.54 10.11 -12.42
CA ALA A 28 -36.85 11.33 -11.98
C ALA A 28 -36.30 11.17 -10.55
N LEU A 29 -37.10 10.58 -9.64
CA LEU A 29 -36.67 10.32 -8.27
C LEU A 29 -35.51 9.32 -8.22
N THR A 30 -35.56 8.22 -8.99
CA THR A 30 -34.46 7.24 -9.02
C THR A 30 -33.18 7.86 -9.57
N LEU A 31 -33.26 8.66 -10.63
CA LEU A 31 -32.10 9.38 -11.18
C LEU A 31 -31.53 10.38 -10.17
N LEU A 32 -32.38 11.11 -9.45
CA LEU A 32 -31.96 12.07 -8.45
C LEU A 32 -31.30 11.37 -7.25
N SER A 33 -31.90 10.28 -6.75
CA SER A 33 -31.33 9.47 -5.68
C SER A 33 -30.01 8.84 -6.07
N ALA A 34 -29.90 8.29 -7.29
CA ALA A 34 -28.64 7.75 -7.80
C ALA A 34 -27.56 8.84 -7.91
N ARG A 35 -27.93 10.02 -8.41
CA ARG A 35 -27.02 11.18 -8.48
C ARG A 35 -26.59 11.66 -7.09
N TYR A 36 -27.49 11.63 -6.11
CA TYR A 36 -27.17 12.01 -4.74
C TYR A 36 -26.23 10.98 -4.08
N ALA A 37 -26.52 9.69 -4.24
CA ALA A 37 -25.69 8.61 -3.70
C ALA A 37 -24.27 8.58 -4.30
N THR A 38 -24.12 8.95 -5.57
CA THR A 38 -22.82 8.97 -6.26
C THR A 38 -22.04 10.27 -6.08
N ARG A 39 -22.65 11.30 -5.50
CA ARG A 39 -22.02 12.63 -5.33
C ARG A 39 -20.76 12.56 -4.46
N GLU A 40 -20.81 11.76 -3.40
CA GLU A 40 -19.75 11.71 -2.38
C GLU A 40 -18.65 10.69 -2.68
N VAL A 41 -18.85 9.79 -3.65
CA VAL A 41 -17.86 8.75 -4.00
C VAL A 41 -16.55 9.38 -4.50
N ARG A 42 -16.64 10.41 -5.34
CA ARG A 42 -15.45 11.09 -5.88
C ARG A 42 -14.65 11.87 -4.82
N PRO A 43 -15.25 12.72 -3.96
CA PRO A 43 -14.50 13.38 -2.90
C PRO A 43 -13.94 12.40 -1.89
N GLU A 44 -14.67 11.34 -1.51
CA GLU A 44 -14.17 10.30 -0.59
C GLU A 44 -12.92 9.60 -1.13
N LEU A 45 -12.89 9.25 -2.41
CA LEU A 45 -11.70 8.68 -3.06
C LEU A 45 -10.51 9.66 -3.10
N LEU A 46 -10.79 10.96 -3.28
CA LEU A 46 -9.74 11.97 -3.28
C LEU A 46 -9.15 12.17 -1.88
N ASP A 47 -10.00 12.17 -0.85
CA ASP A 47 -9.56 12.30 0.53
C ASP A 47 -8.80 11.06 1.01
N ALA A 48 -9.25 9.85 0.66
CA ALA A 48 -8.51 8.63 0.92
C ALA A 48 -7.11 8.66 0.26
N ARG A 49 -7.04 9.12 -1.00
CA ARG A 49 -5.75 9.26 -1.70
C ARG A 49 -4.82 10.29 -1.07
N ARG A 50 -5.37 11.38 -0.53
CA ARG A 50 -4.59 12.37 0.23
C ARG A 50 -4.01 11.76 1.49
N GLN A 51 -4.83 11.04 2.27
CA GLN A 51 -4.37 10.35 3.48
C GLN A 51 -3.27 9.34 3.18
N GLU A 52 -3.40 8.54 2.12
CA GLU A 52 -2.34 7.61 1.70
C GLU A 52 -1.03 8.35 1.36
N SER A 53 -1.12 9.49 0.68
CA SER A 53 0.06 10.29 0.34
C SER A 53 0.75 10.88 1.57
N GLU A 54 -0.03 11.37 2.55
CA GLU A 54 0.47 11.91 3.81
C GLU A 54 1.17 10.82 4.63
N LEU A 55 0.53 9.66 4.76
CA LEU A 55 1.11 8.51 5.48
C LEU A 55 2.40 8.01 4.83
N THR A 56 2.45 8.00 3.51
CA THR A 56 3.67 7.62 2.77
C THR A 56 4.80 8.61 3.05
N GLN A 57 4.51 9.92 3.00
CA GLN A 57 5.48 10.95 3.30
C GLN A 57 5.98 10.88 4.75
N GLU A 58 5.08 10.62 5.71
CA GLU A 58 5.47 10.39 7.10
C GLU A 58 6.38 9.18 7.26
N ARG A 59 6.06 8.06 6.61
CA ARG A 59 6.87 6.85 6.65
C ARG A 59 8.28 7.14 6.15
N ASP A 60 8.39 7.77 4.99
CA ASP A 60 9.69 8.05 4.37
C ASP A 60 10.51 9.03 5.24
N THR A 61 9.85 10.02 5.85
CA THR A 61 10.50 10.94 6.80
C THR A 61 11.01 10.21 8.04
N ARG A 62 10.21 9.28 8.60
CA ARG A 62 10.62 8.48 9.76
C ARG A 62 11.77 7.54 9.39
N GLU A 63 11.74 6.94 8.21
CA GLU A 63 12.81 6.09 7.71
C GLU A 63 14.14 6.86 7.59
N LEU A 64 14.11 8.05 6.98
CA LEU A 64 15.28 8.93 6.93
C LEU A 64 15.79 9.32 8.33
N ARG A 65 14.87 9.58 9.27
CA ARG A 65 15.26 9.87 10.66
C ARG A 65 15.91 8.66 11.33
N VAL A 66 15.38 7.45 11.13
CA VAL A 66 15.97 6.22 11.65
C VAL A 66 17.36 5.99 11.04
N GLN A 67 17.51 6.16 9.73
CA GLN A 67 18.81 6.02 9.06
C GLN A 67 19.84 7.03 9.60
N SER A 68 19.42 8.29 9.84
CA SER A 68 20.33 9.29 10.42
C SER A 68 20.73 8.98 11.87
N LEU A 69 19.81 8.45 12.69
CA LEU A 69 20.10 7.99 14.05
C LEU A 69 20.96 6.71 14.07
N LEU A 70 20.77 5.81 13.10
CA LEU A 70 21.53 4.57 12.93
C LEU A 70 22.89 4.79 12.27
N SER A 71 23.22 6.01 11.84
CA SER A 71 24.54 6.29 11.31
C SER A 71 25.62 5.84 12.30
N GLU A 72 26.59 5.07 11.82
CA GLU A 72 27.58 4.40 12.66
C GLU A 72 28.28 5.37 13.63
N THR A 73 28.57 6.58 13.15
CA THR A 73 29.15 7.67 13.94
C THR A 73 28.24 8.12 15.08
N GLN A 74 26.91 8.25 14.88
CA GLN A 74 25.98 8.62 15.94
C GLN A 74 25.81 7.50 16.96
N VAL A 75 25.72 6.25 16.50
CA VAL A 75 25.61 5.08 17.38
C VAL A 75 26.86 4.96 18.24
N GLN A 76 28.06 5.11 17.67
CA GLN A 76 29.32 5.13 18.42
C GLN A 76 29.37 6.28 19.43
N ASN A 77 28.98 7.49 19.03
CA ASN A 77 28.96 8.66 19.93
C ASN A 77 27.92 8.54 21.06
N TRP A 78 26.78 7.90 20.79
CA TRP A 78 25.80 7.55 21.82
C TRP A 78 26.38 6.49 22.77
N ALA A 79 26.99 5.43 22.24
CA ALA A 79 27.57 4.35 23.03
C ALA A 79 28.66 4.88 23.98
N LEU A 80 29.57 5.73 23.46
CA LEU A 80 30.60 6.40 24.27
C LEU A 80 30.01 7.28 25.38
N ARG A 81 28.95 8.06 25.08
CA ARG A 81 28.25 8.88 26.09
C ARG A 81 27.56 8.05 27.18
N ASN A 82 27.16 6.82 26.87
CA ASN A 82 26.56 5.88 27.83
C ASN A 82 27.59 4.99 28.53
N GLY A 83 28.89 5.31 28.41
CA GLY A 83 29.96 4.58 29.10
C GLY A 83 30.40 3.27 28.43
N MET A 84 29.96 3.01 27.19
CA MET A 84 30.49 1.90 26.41
C MET A 84 31.87 2.24 25.86
N ILE A 85 32.75 1.24 25.81
CA ILE A 85 34.14 1.38 25.37
C ILE A 85 34.29 0.77 23.99
N ARG A 86 35.16 1.32 23.14
CA ARG A 86 35.40 0.77 21.79
C ARG A 86 35.99 -0.62 21.90
N PHE A 87 35.60 -1.53 21.01
CA PHE A 87 36.12 -2.90 20.99
C PHE A 87 37.65 -2.95 20.80
N ALA A 88 38.23 -1.92 20.16
CA ALA A 88 39.68 -1.77 20.02
C ALA A 88 40.39 -1.39 21.34
N GLU A 89 39.70 -0.65 22.21
CA GLU A 89 40.19 -0.16 23.50
C GLU A 89 39.79 -1.07 24.67
N ALA A 90 38.84 -1.98 24.44
CA ALA A 90 38.43 -2.98 25.41
C ALA A 90 39.63 -3.86 25.80
N PRO A 91 39.82 -4.16 27.10
CA PRO A 91 40.92 -5.01 27.54
C PRO A 91 40.72 -6.42 26.96
N LYS A 92 41.54 -6.74 25.95
CA LYS A 92 41.55 -8.07 25.32
C LYS A 92 42.21 -9.05 26.28
N THR A 93 41.42 -9.71 27.11
CA THR A 93 41.91 -10.85 27.87
C THR A 93 42.05 -12.02 26.90
N SER A 94 43.29 -12.32 26.48
CA SER A 94 43.56 -13.58 25.80
C SER A 94 43.37 -14.70 26.81
N ARG A 95 42.27 -15.44 26.67
CA ARG A 95 42.09 -16.69 27.40
C ARG A 95 42.77 -17.77 26.58
N ASP A 96 43.82 -18.38 27.14
CA ASP A 96 44.42 -19.57 26.58
C ASP A 96 43.35 -20.68 26.63
N LEU A 97 42.88 -21.13 25.45
CA LEU A 97 41.87 -22.17 25.33
C LEU A 97 42.48 -23.57 25.54
N GLY A 98 43.78 -23.66 25.88
CA GLY A 98 44.52 -24.90 25.87
C GLY A 98 44.76 -25.35 24.42
N GLY A 99 45.84 -26.12 24.21
CA GLY A 99 46.22 -26.64 22.90
C GLY A 99 45.20 -27.62 22.31
N GLN A 100 44.06 -27.11 21.85
CA GLN A 100 43.12 -27.86 21.07
C GLN A 100 43.72 -27.98 19.67
N THR A 101 44.03 -29.21 19.27
CA THR A 101 44.58 -29.54 17.96
C THR A 101 43.64 -29.01 16.89
N LEU A 102 44.04 -27.92 16.24
CA LEU A 102 43.34 -27.35 15.10
C LEU A 102 43.33 -28.43 14.00
N PRO A 103 42.15 -28.79 13.45
CA PRO A 103 42.10 -29.70 12.32
C PRO A 103 42.92 -29.11 11.17
N THR A 104 43.78 -29.93 10.58
CA THR A 104 44.61 -29.53 9.44
C THR A 104 43.72 -28.92 8.36
N PRO A 105 44.04 -27.71 7.85
CA PRO A 105 43.22 -27.09 6.82
C PRO A 105 43.13 -28.01 5.61
N PRO A 106 41.95 -28.15 4.98
CA PRO A 106 41.79 -29.00 3.81
C PRO A 106 42.75 -28.51 2.72
N GLN A 107 43.55 -29.42 2.17
CA GLN A 107 44.42 -29.10 1.05
C GLN A 107 43.58 -28.63 -0.14
N PRO A 108 43.96 -27.53 -0.81
CA PRO A 108 43.24 -27.06 -1.97
C PRO A 108 43.25 -28.14 -3.06
N PRO A 109 42.13 -28.36 -3.77
CA PRO A 109 42.07 -29.34 -4.85
C PRO A 109 43.09 -28.98 -5.94
N ALA A 110 43.89 -29.95 -6.36
CA ALA A 110 44.94 -29.76 -7.37
C ALA A 110 44.38 -29.46 -8.77
N GLU A 111 43.10 -29.74 -9.00
CA GLU A 111 42.50 -29.67 -10.31
C GLU A 111 41.80 -28.33 -10.54
N ARG A 112 42.19 -27.63 -11.60
CA ARG A 112 41.55 -26.37 -12.01
C ARG A 112 40.11 -26.65 -12.43
N LEU A 113 39.17 -26.00 -11.78
CA LEU A 113 37.74 -26.06 -12.08
C LEU A 113 37.50 -25.75 -13.58
N LYS A 114 37.18 -26.78 -14.37
CA LYS A 114 36.77 -26.61 -15.78
C LYS A 114 35.30 -26.25 -15.82
N VAL A 115 35.00 -24.96 -15.84
CA VAL A 115 33.63 -24.45 -16.00
C VAL A 115 33.27 -24.48 -17.49
N LYS A 116 32.31 -25.32 -17.87
CA LYS A 116 31.63 -25.22 -19.17
C LYS A 116 30.43 -24.31 -19.01
N ILE A 117 30.55 -23.09 -19.53
CA ILE A 117 29.43 -22.14 -19.61
C ILE A 117 28.65 -22.48 -20.88
N GLN A 118 27.38 -22.88 -20.74
CA GLN A 118 26.44 -22.98 -21.85
C GLN A 118 25.47 -21.81 -21.74
N TRP A 119 25.44 -20.97 -22.78
CA TRP A 119 24.44 -19.93 -22.93
C TRP A 119 23.23 -20.52 -23.66
N ASN A 120 22.05 -20.37 -23.07
CA ASN A 120 20.76 -20.61 -23.72
C ASN A 120 20.17 -19.26 -24.12
#